data_AF-A0A971BZC7-F1
#
_entry.id   AF-A0A971BZC7-F1
#
_cell.length_a   1.000
_cell.length_b   1.000
_cell.length_c   1.000
_cell.angle_alpha   90.00
_cell.angle_beta   90.00
_cell.angle_gamma   90.00
#
_symmetry.space_group_name_H-M   'P 1'
#
loop_
_entity.id
_entity.type
_entity.pdbx_description
1 polymer ?
#
loop_
_entity_poly.entity_id
_entity_poly.type
_entity_poly.pdbx_seq_one_letter_code
_entity_poly.pdbx_strand_id
1 'polypeptide(L)'
;MISRKDFELLERFDADGGIALSIYLDVSTPALREGALQRIRARIGSLGDADGADRLQTISEDLDMVELYLGTSAARSLRRVAIFSCANQLFWRAYPLSDLPEEYVAVGSRFDVAPLRRQASARAAADRVPTLVPDLLPQG
;
A
#
# COMPACT_ATOMS: atom_id res chain seq x y z
N MET A 1 -2.19 3.78 11.15
CA MET A 1 -3.06 4.80 10.53
C MET A 1 -2.15 5.90 10.01
N ILE A 2 -2.27 6.27 8.74
CA ILE A 2 -1.44 7.31 8.13
C ILE A 2 -1.87 8.70 8.63
N SER A 3 -0.89 9.56 8.94
CA SER A 3 -1.15 10.96 9.32
C SER A 3 -1.60 11.78 8.11
N ARG A 4 -2.38 12.84 8.32
CA ARG A 4 -2.71 13.80 7.25
C ARG A 4 -1.44 14.40 6.61
N LYS A 5 -0.42 14.71 7.41
CA LYS A 5 0.85 15.25 6.91
C LYS A 5 1.60 14.25 6.03
N ASP A 6 1.61 12.98 6.43
CA ASP A 6 2.20 11.90 5.63
C ASP A 6 1.42 11.70 4.32
N PHE A 7 0.10 11.76 4.39
CA PHE A 7 -0.75 11.63 3.22
C PHE A 7 -0.48 12.76 2.20
N GLU A 8 -0.45 14.01 2.66
CA GLU A 8 -0.12 15.18 1.84
C GLU A 8 1.31 15.11 1.26
N LEU A 9 2.26 14.53 2.00
CA LEU A 9 3.62 14.27 1.53
C LEU A 9 3.62 13.29 0.36
N LEU A 10 2.93 12.16 0.51
CA LEU A 10 2.84 11.13 -0.54
C LEU A 10 2.14 11.64 -1.80
N GLU A 11 1.06 12.43 -1.65
CA GLU A 11 0.35 13.04 -2.79
C GLU A 11 1.24 13.99 -3.60
N ARG A 12 2.09 14.75 -2.90
CA ARG A 12 2.93 15.77 -3.52
C ARG A 12 4.26 15.22 -4.03
N PHE A 13 4.66 14.03 -3.59
CA PHE A 13 5.91 13.39 -3.97
C PHE A 13 6.05 13.28 -5.48
N ASP A 14 7.24 13.58 -5.98
CA ASP A 14 7.63 13.46 -7.37
C ASP A 14 9.03 12.86 -7.42
N ALA A 15 9.21 11.82 -8.21
CA ALA A 15 10.45 11.06 -8.26
C ALA A 15 11.58 11.76 -9.03
N ASP A 16 11.33 12.94 -9.63
CA ASP A 16 12.34 13.78 -10.32
C ASP A 16 13.21 12.98 -11.31
N GLY A 17 12.55 12.32 -12.26
CA GLY A 17 13.20 11.44 -13.23
C GLY A 17 13.54 10.04 -12.73
N GLY A 18 13.36 9.76 -11.43
CA GLY A 18 13.42 8.42 -10.86
C GLY A 18 12.09 7.66 -10.93
N ILE A 19 12.05 6.51 -10.24
CA ILE A 19 10.85 5.68 -10.11
C ILE A 19 10.34 5.70 -8.68
N ALA A 20 9.04 5.99 -8.54
CA ALA A 20 8.26 5.83 -7.32
C ALA A 20 7.53 4.48 -7.33
N LEU A 21 7.81 3.65 -6.33
CA LEU A 21 7.19 2.36 -6.11
C LEU A 21 6.10 2.47 -5.03
N SER A 22 4.88 2.09 -5.37
CA SER A 22 3.74 2.03 -4.45
C SER A 22 3.26 0.59 -4.34
N ILE A 23 3.24 0.04 -3.14
CA ILE A 23 2.91 -1.36 -2.88
C ILE A 23 1.84 -1.43 -1.82
N TYR A 24 0.85 -2.29 -2.03
CA TYR A 24 -0.23 -2.58 -1.12
C TYR A 24 -0.39 -4.09 -1.02
N LEU A 25 -0.15 -4.66 0.16
CA LEU A 25 -0.05 -6.11 0.35
C LEU A 25 -0.89 -6.60 1.52
N ASP A 26 -1.38 -7.82 1.36
CA ASP A 26 -1.79 -8.65 2.48
C ASP A 26 -0.60 -9.52 2.92
N VAL A 27 -0.23 -9.39 4.19
CA VAL A 27 0.87 -10.10 4.85
C VAL A 27 0.40 -10.78 6.14
N SER A 28 -0.90 -11.07 6.21
CA SER A 28 -1.58 -11.58 7.41
C SER A 28 -1.21 -13.01 7.78
N THR A 29 -0.68 -13.78 6.83
CA THR A 29 -0.19 -15.15 7.06
C THR A 29 1.30 -15.26 6.73
N PRO A 30 2.03 -16.21 7.35
CA PRO A 30 3.41 -16.50 6.98
C PRO A 30 3.58 -16.78 5.49
N ALA A 31 2.71 -17.60 4.90
CA ALA A 31 2.75 -17.93 3.48
C ALA A 31 2.59 -16.70 2.57
N LEU A 32 1.67 -15.78 2.91
CA LEU A 32 1.50 -14.53 2.16
C LEU A 32 2.73 -13.63 2.29
N ARG A 33 3.42 -13.65 3.42
CA ARG A 33 4.64 -12.87 3.64
C ARG A 33 5.84 -13.43 2.89
N GLU A 34 6.05 -14.75 2.97
CA GLU A 34 7.14 -15.45 2.27
C GLU A 34 7.00 -15.30 0.75
N GLY A 35 5.77 -15.34 0.22
CA GLY A 35 5.51 -15.12 -1.19
C GLY A 35 5.42 -13.66 -1.63
N ALA A 36 5.49 -12.68 -0.72
CA ALA A 36 5.15 -11.28 -1.03
C ALA A 36 6.07 -10.71 -2.11
N LEU A 37 7.38 -10.89 -1.99
CA LEU A 37 8.33 -10.36 -2.97
C LEU A 37 8.11 -10.93 -4.37
N GLN A 38 7.81 -12.23 -4.48
CA GLN A 38 7.51 -12.87 -5.75
C GLN A 38 6.22 -12.33 -6.37
N ARG A 39 5.17 -12.08 -5.56
CA ARG A 39 3.93 -11.46 -6.04
C ARG A 39 4.16 -10.03 -6.54
N ILE A 40 4.98 -9.24 -5.84
CA ILE A 40 5.35 -7.89 -6.28
C ILE A 40 6.07 -7.96 -7.64
N ARG A 41 7.11 -8.79 -7.76
CA ARG A 41 7.87 -8.97 -9.00
C ARG A 41 6.98 -9.43 -10.15
N ALA A 42 6.11 -10.42 -9.91
CA ALA A 42 5.16 -10.90 -10.91
C ALA A 42 4.20 -9.79 -11.37
N ARG A 43 3.70 -8.97 -10.43
CA ARG A 43 2.79 -7.87 -10.75
C ARG A 43 3.50 -6.81 -11.60
N ILE A 44 4.73 -6.45 -11.26
CA ILE A 44 5.53 -5.48 -12.03
C ILE A 44 5.86 -6.02 -13.42
N GLY A 45 6.28 -7.28 -13.53
CA GLY A 45 6.52 -7.94 -14.81
C GLY A 45 5.27 -8.01 -15.70
N SER A 46 4.07 -8.02 -15.09
CA SER A 46 2.80 -8.00 -15.82
C SER A 46 2.34 -6.62 -16.30
N LEU A 47 3.04 -5.52 -15.95
CA LEU A 47 2.64 -4.14 -16.30
C LEU A 47 2.83 -3.77 -17.78
N GLY A 48 2.99 -4.74 -18.68
CA GLY A 48 2.60 -4.60 -20.10
C GLY A 48 3.53 -3.85 -21.05
N ASP A 49 4.69 -3.35 -20.61
CA ASP A 49 5.70 -2.77 -21.50
C ASP A 49 6.86 -3.74 -21.73
N ALA A 50 7.48 -3.66 -22.92
CA ALA A 50 8.73 -4.34 -23.26
C ALA A 50 9.88 -4.05 -22.26
N ASP A 51 9.73 -3.00 -21.45
CA ASP A 51 10.62 -2.53 -20.39
C ASP A 51 10.39 -3.17 -19.00
N GLY A 52 9.56 -4.20 -18.87
CA GLY A 52 9.29 -4.83 -17.55
C GLY A 52 10.57 -5.30 -16.83
N ALA A 53 11.56 -5.78 -17.58
CA ALA A 53 12.87 -6.17 -17.05
C ALA A 53 13.73 -4.95 -16.64
N ASP A 54 13.69 -3.87 -17.43
CA ASP A 54 14.42 -2.62 -17.18
C ASP A 54 13.88 -1.90 -15.92
N ARG A 55 12.55 -1.89 -15.76
CA ARG A 55 11.88 -1.38 -14.55
C ARG A 55 12.26 -2.18 -13.31
N LEU A 56 12.28 -3.52 -13.39
CA LEU A 56 12.69 -4.38 -12.28
C LEU A 56 14.14 -4.13 -11.86
N GLN A 57 15.03 -3.88 -12.83
CA GLN A 57 16.40 -3.52 -12.54
C GLN A 57 16.49 -2.14 -11.87
N THR A 58 15.74 -1.16 -12.36
CA THR A 58 15.75 0.22 -11.83
C THR A 58 15.24 0.29 -10.39
N ILE A 59 14.25 -0.53 -10.02
CA ILE A 59 13.69 -0.58 -8.67
C ILE A 59 14.28 -1.70 -7.80
N SER A 60 15.39 -2.32 -8.21
CA SER A 60 15.98 -3.44 -7.46
C SER A 60 16.26 -3.05 -6.01
N GLU A 61 16.83 -1.86 -5.80
CA GLU A 61 17.14 -1.32 -4.48
C GLU A 61 15.87 -1.11 -3.64
N ASP A 62 14.79 -0.63 -4.25
CA ASP A 62 13.49 -0.52 -3.58
C ASP A 62 12.95 -1.89 -3.14
N LEU A 63 13.09 -2.91 -4.00
CA LEU A 63 12.67 -4.28 -3.70
C LEU A 63 13.51 -4.94 -2.59
N ASP A 64 14.82 -4.67 -2.55
CA ASP A 64 15.70 -5.14 -1.48
C ASP A 64 15.28 -4.53 -0.13
N MET A 65 14.94 -3.23 -0.10
CA MET A 65 14.38 -2.60 1.10
C MET A 65 13.04 -3.21 1.53
N VAL A 66 12.18 -3.57 0.58
CA VAL A 66 10.91 -4.28 0.86
C VAL A 66 11.17 -5.64 1.49
N GLU A 67 12.10 -6.43 0.94
CA GLU A 67 12.45 -7.74 1.48
C GLU A 67 12.96 -7.62 2.92
N LEU A 68 13.91 -6.71 3.16
CA LEU A 68 14.44 -6.43 4.50
C LEU A 68 13.33 -6.07 5.48
N TYR A 69 12.43 -5.15 5.08
CA TYR A 69 11.30 -4.73 5.91
C TYR A 69 10.38 -5.91 6.26
N LEU A 70 10.02 -6.74 5.29
CA LEU A 70 9.15 -7.90 5.50
C LEU A 70 9.77 -8.95 6.42
N GLY A 71 11.10 -9.03 6.47
CA GLY A 71 11.84 -9.87 7.42
C GLY A 71 11.78 -9.39 8.88
N THR A 72 11.49 -8.11 9.11
CA THR A 72 11.51 -7.51 10.46
C THR A 72 10.36 -7.98 11.35
N SER A 73 10.58 -7.98 12.67
CA SER A 73 9.54 -8.24 13.67
C SER A 73 8.37 -7.25 13.59
N ALA A 74 8.61 -6.02 13.12
CA ALA A 74 7.58 -5.01 12.94
C ALA A 74 6.58 -5.40 11.84
N ALA A 75 7.05 -5.92 10.71
CA ALA A 75 6.19 -6.43 9.65
C ALA A 75 5.43 -7.70 10.09
N ARG A 76 5.98 -8.48 11.04
CA ARG A 76 5.36 -9.74 11.48
C ARG A 76 4.00 -9.57 12.17
N SER A 77 3.79 -8.45 12.84
CA SER A 77 2.54 -8.13 13.54
C SER A 77 1.48 -7.50 12.62
N LEU A 78 1.86 -7.12 11.40
CA LEU A 78 0.95 -6.50 10.45
C LEU A 78 0.14 -7.53 9.69
N ARG A 79 -1.14 -7.21 9.47
CA ARG A 79 -1.99 -7.96 8.53
C ARG A 79 -1.86 -7.42 7.12
N ARG A 80 -1.82 -6.10 6.97
CA ARG A 80 -1.81 -5.41 5.67
C ARG A 80 -0.93 -4.18 5.76
N VAL A 81 -0.25 -3.86 4.67
CA VAL A 81 0.73 -2.77 4.64
C VAL A 81 0.70 -2.05 3.30
N ALA A 82 0.81 -0.72 3.36
CA ALA A 82 1.19 0.11 2.22
C ALA A 82 2.66 0.47 2.35
N ILE A 83 3.45 0.30 1.28
CA ILE A 83 4.86 0.65 1.23
C ILE A 83 5.06 1.63 0.07
N PHE A 84 5.78 2.70 0.33
CA PHE A 84 6.16 3.72 -0.63
C PHE A 84 7.68 3.87 -0.61
N SER A 85 8.30 3.67 -1.77
CA SER A 85 9.75 3.66 -1.91
C SER A 85 10.20 4.40 -3.15
N CYS A 86 11.27 5.18 -3.01
CA CYS A 86 12.02 5.73 -4.13
C CYS A 86 13.49 5.81 -3.71
N ALA A 87 14.27 4.80 -4.09
CA ALA A 87 15.69 4.68 -3.74
C ALA A 87 16.49 5.91 -4.20
N ASN A 88 16.25 6.40 -5.43
CA ASN A 88 16.93 7.57 -6.00
C ASN A 88 16.83 8.83 -5.14
N GLN A 89 15.75 8.97 -4.35
CA GLN A 89 15.55 10.12 -3.46
C GLN A 89 15.66 9.75 -1.98
N LEU A 90 16.15 8.55 -1.65
CA LEU A 90 16.25 8.03 -0.28
C LEU A 90 14.92 8.09 0.48
N PHE A 91 13.81 7.93 -0.23
CA PHE A 91 12.47 7.98 0.35
C PHE A 91 11.99 6.57 0.69
N TRP A 92 11.58 6.36 1.94
CA TRP A 92 11.00 5.11 2.41
C TRP A 92 9.93 5.33 3.49
N ARG A 93 8.74 4.77 3.27
CA ARG A 93 7.67 4.73 4.27
C ARG A 93 6.85 3.45 4.16
N ALA A 94 6.51 2.87 5.31
CA ALA A 94 5.58 1.75 5.42
C ALA A 94 4.47 2.09 6.43
N TYR A 95 3.22 1.85 6.04
CA TYR A 95 2.05 2.17 6.84
C TYR A 95 1.16 0.94 7.04
N PRO A 96 0.78 0.62 8.28
CA PRO A 96 -0.18 -0.44 8.53
C PRO A 96 -1.57 -0.03 8.04
N LEU A 97 -2.24 -0.95 7.36
CA LEU A 97 -3.60 -0.75 6.84
C LEU A 97 -4.61 -1.55 7.65
N SER A 98 -5.76 -0.95 7.93
CA SER A 98 -6.88 -1.63 8.57
C SER A 98 -7.60 -2.56 7.59
N ASP A 99 -7.69 -2.14 6.33
CA ASP A 99 -8.33 -2.87 5.25
C ASP A 99 -7.59 -2.69 3.93
N LEU A 100 -7.71 -3.69 3.04
CA LEU A 100 -7.17 -3.63 1.69
C LEU A 100 -8.13 -4.37 0.75
N PRO A 101 -8.75 -3.69 -0.22
CA PRO A 101 -9.72 -4.35 -1.11
C PRO A 101 -9.03 -5.32 -2.08
N GLU A 102 -7.81 -5.01 -2.53
CA GLU A 102 -7.03 -5.87 -3.43
C GLU A 102 -5.52 -5.56 -3.28
N GLU A 103 -4.65 -6.58 -3.45
CA GLU A 103 -3.22 -6.34 -3.59
C GLU A 103 -2.94 -5.51 -4.83
N TYR A 104 -2.13 -4.46 -4.67
CA TYR A 104 -1.90 -3.50 -5.72
C TYR A 104 -0.43 -3.07 -5.73
N VAL A 105 0.15 -3.00 -6.92
CA VAL A 105 1.52 -2.51 -7.13
C VAL A 105 1.49 -1.53 -8.28
N ALA A 106 2.04 -0.35 -8.07
CA ALA A 106 2.21 0.67 -9.08
C ALA A 106 3.66 1.14 -9.12
N VAL A 107 4.11 1.43 -10.33
CA VAL A 107 5.42 1.95 -10.66
C VAL A 107 5.20 3.17 -11.55
N GLY A 108 5.78 4.32 -11.21
CA GLY A 108 5.61 5.54 -11.99
C GLY A 108 6.49 6.67 -11.49
N SER A 109 6.27 7.90 -11.97
CA SER A 109 7.01 9.09 -11.50
C SER A 109 6.48 9.65 -10.17
N ARG A 110 5.33 9.17 -9.70
CA ARG A 110 4.68 9.61 -8.46
C ARG A 110 4.10 8.40 -7.72
N PHE A 111 3.92 8.53 -6.41
CA PHE A 111 3.24 7.49 -5.64
C PHE A 111 1.76 7.43 -6.00
N ASP A 112 1.24 6.21 -6.23
CA ASP A 112 -0.19 6.00 -6.34
C ASP A 112 -0.81 5.85 -4.95
N VAL A 113 -1.50 6.90 -4.51
CA VAL A 113 -2.22 6.96 -3.25
C VAL A 113 -3.74 6.75 -3.41
N ALA A 114 -4.22 6.46 -4.62
CA ALA A 114 -5.65 6.26 -4.86
C ALA A 114 -6.27 5.16 -3.97
N PRO A 115 -5.60 4.02 -3.69
CA PRO A 115 -6.12 3.03 -2.76
C PRO A 115 -6.36 3.58 -1.35
N LEU A 116 -5.45 4.42 -0.83
CA LEU A 116 -5.60 5.06 0.49
C LEU A 116 -6.76 6.07 0.50
N ARG A 117 -6.93 6.86 -0.56
CA ARG A 117 -8.05 7.80 -0.69
C ARG A 117 -9.40 7.12 -0.65
N ARG A 118 -9.53 5.98 -1.35
CA ARG A 118 -10.76 5.17 -1.33
C ARG A 118 -11.06 4.67 0.08
N GLN A 119 -10.05 4.20 0.82
CA GLN A 119 -10.23 3.73 2.20
C GLN A 119 -10.67 4.86 3.15
N ALA A 120 -10.04 6.03 3.07
CA ALA A 120 -10.41 7.18 3.88
C ALA A 120 -11.86 7.62 3.61
N SER A 121 -12.26 7.62 2.34
CA SER A 121 -13.63 7.97 1.92
C SER A 121 -14.66 6.95 2.37
N ALA A 122 -14.37 5.65 2.22
CA ALA A 122 -15.24 4.57 2.65
C ALA A 122 -15.46 4.58 4.17
N ARG A 123 -14.40 4.85 4.94
CA ARG A 123 -14.50 4.97 6.41
C ARG A 123 -15.32 6.17 6.82
N ALA A 124 -15.12 7.33 6.18
CA ALA A 124 -15.94 8.52 6.44
C ALA A 124 -17.43 8.30 6.09
N ALA A 125 -17.73 7.46 5.09
CA ALA A 125 -19.11 7.06 4.78
C ALA A 125 -19.69 6.10 5.83
N ALA A 126 -18.91 5.13 6.31
CA ALA A 126 -19.34 4.18 7.35
C ALA A 126 -19.63 4.86 8.69
N ASP A 127 -18.82 5.85 9.09
CA ASP A 127 -19.03 6.66 10.31
C ASP A 127 -20.29 7.54 10.24
N ARG A 128 -20.83 7.78 9.03
CA ARG A 128 -22.01 8.62 8.80
C ARG A 128 -23.33 7.84 8.76
N VAL A 129 -23.31 6.51 8.91
CA VAL A 129 -24.54 5.73 9.01
C VAL A 129 -24.98 5.77 10.48
N PRO A 130 -26.03 6.52 10.86
CA PRO A 130 -26.58 6.39 12.20
C PRO A 130 -27.16 4.98 12.32
N THR A 131 -26.74 4.26 13.36
CA THR A 131 -27.41 3.04 13.80
C THR A 131 -28.88 3.38 14.03
N LEU A 132 -29.75 3.02 13.08
CA LEU A 132 -31.18 2.98 13.28
C LEU A 132 -31.43 1.95 14.39
N VAL A 133 -31.49 2.45 15.62
CA VAL A 133 -32.07 1.71 16.75
C VAL A 133 -33.49 1.36 16.33
N PRO A 134 -33.86 0.08 16.22
CA PRO A 134 -35.24 -0.27 15.96
C PRO A 134 -36.06 0.15 17.18
N ASP A 135 -36.92 1.14 16.94
CA ASP A 135 -37.89 1.66 17.89
C ASP A 135 -38.73 0.49 18.43
N LEU A 136 -38.60 0.24 19.74
CA LEU A 136 -39.42 -0.71 20.47
C LEU A 136 -40.86 -0.21 20.45
N LEU A 137 -41.68 -0.83 19.59
CA LEU A 137 -43.14 -0.65 19.60
C LEU A 137 -43.69 -0.87 21.01
N PRO A 138 -44.54 0.03 21.55
CA PRO A 138 -45.26 -0.25 22.77
C PRO A 138 -46.27 -1.37 22.51
N GLN A 139 -46.09 -2.51 23.18
CA GLN A 139 -47.15 -3.51 23.33
C GLN A 139 -48.25 -2.85 24.18
N GLY A 140 -49.43 -2.70 23.56
CA GLY A 140 -50.65 -2.24 24.23
C GLY A 140 -51.28 -3.30 25.14
#